data_AF-A0A9D8PHD7-F1
#
_entry.id   AF-A0A9D8PHD7-F1
#
_cell.length_a   1.000
_cell.length_b   1.000
_cell.length_c   1.000
_cell.angle_alpha   90.00
_cell.angle_beta   90.00
_cell.angle_gamma   90.00
#
_symmetry.space_group_name_H-M   'P 1'
#
loop_
_entity.id
_entity.type
_entity.pdbx_description
1 polymer ?
#
loop_
_entity_poly.entity_id
_entity_poly.type
_entity_poly.pdbx_seq_one_letter_code
_entity_poly.pdbx_strand_id
1 'polypeptide(L)'
;MLFQFIRSQVDNVMSGVGQQQQIVSGVLDTIKGYVPKVQGSWIGGDADEFASDVARKIVPAMLELIAAIAGINLNLTKATGIIDQADNQCTQQAQSLGDLFGGI
;
A
#
# COMPACT_ATOMS: atom_id res chain seq x y z
N MET A 1 22.60 6.62 -14.44
CA MET A 1 21.31 6.28 -13.82
C MET A 1 20.34 7.42 -14.04
N LEU A 2 19.60 7.36 -15.15
CA LEU A 2 18.75 8.42 -15.65
C LEU A 2 17.51 8.64 -14.75
N PHE A 3 17.05 7.60 -14.06
CA PHE A 3 15.79 7.63 -13.29
C PHE A 3 15.95 7.60 -11.76
N GLN A 4 17.18 7.68 -11.26
CA GLN A 4 17.45 7.64 -9.81
C GLN A 4 16.77 8.75 -8.99
N PHE A 5 16.51 9.91 -9.61
CA PHE A 5 15.85 11.04 -8.93
C PHE A 5 14.37 10.79 -8.60
N ILE A 6 13.72 9.89 -9.34
CA ILE A 6 12.30 9.52 -9.13
C ILE A 6 12.17 8.43 -8.07
N ARG A 7 13.19 7.57 -7.89
CA ARG A 7 13.18 6.49 -6.87
C ARG A 7 12.85 7.01 -5.48
N SER A 8 13.50 8.09 -5.04
CA SER A 8 13.24 8.62 -3.68
C SER A 8 11.79 9.08 -3.50
N GLN A 9 11.17 9.63 -4.55
CA GLN A 9 9.77 10.03 -4.52
C GLN A 9 8.84 8.82 -4.44
N VAL A 10 9.13 7.76 -5.21
CA VAL A 10 8.37 6.51 -5.18
C VAL A 10 8.51 5.81 -3.84
N ASP A 11 9.72 5.75 -3.28
CA ASP A 11 9.99 5.17 -1.96
C ASP A 11 9.23 5.91 -0.86
N ASN A 12 9.19 7.25 -0.93
CA ASN A 12 8.39 8.07 -0.01
C ASN A 12 6.89 7.76 -0.11
N VAL A 13 6.37 7.58 -1.34
CA VAL A 13 4.96 7.20 -1.55
C VAL A 13 4.71 5.78 -1.01
N MET A 14 5.57 4.81 -1.30
CA MET A 14 5.44 3.43 -0.79
C MET A 14 5.45 3.39 0.73
N SER A 15 6.34 4.16 1.37
CA SER A 15 6.38 4.32 2.83
C SER A 15 5.07 4.91 3.37
N GLY A 16 4.57 5.99 2.74
CA GLY A 16 3.29 6.60 3.10
C GLY A 16 2.10 5.65 2.97
N VAL A 17 2.04 4.87 1.88
CA VAL A 17 0.99 3.85 1.66
C VAL A 17 1.09 2.73 2.70
N GLY A 18 2.31 2.29 3.06
CA GLY A 18 2.53 1.34 4.14
C GLY A 18 2.02 1.84 5.50
N GLN A 19 2.27 3.11 5.82
CA GLN A 19 1.73 3.74 7.04
C GLN A 19 0.20 3.80 7.02
N GLN A 20 -0.41 4.14 5.88
CA GLN A 20 -1.87 4.14 5.73
C GLN A 20 -2.47 2.77 5.99
N GLN A 21 -1.83 1.69 5.52
CA GLN A 21 -2.29 0.33 5.80
C GLN A 21 -2.33 0.04 7.31
N GLN A 22 -1.30 0.45 8.05
CA GLN A 22 -1.24 0.30 9.50
C GLN A 22 -2.33 1.12 10.21
N ILE A 23 -2.54 2.37 9.77
CA ILE A 23 -3.58 3.25 10.32
C ILE A 23 -4.97 2.63 10.13
N VAL A 24 -5.31 2.20 8.91
CA VAL A 24 -6.62 1.62 8.60
C VAL A 24 -6.83 0.32 9.39
N SER A 25 -5.78 -0.49 9.55
CA SER A 25 -5.82 -1.71 10.37
C SER A 25 -6.10 -1.38 11.85
N GLY A 26 -5.42 -0.37 12.41
CA GLY A 26 -5.66 0.09 13.78
C GLY A 26 -7.06 0.67 14.00
N VAL A 27 -7.62 1.35 13.00
CA VAL A 27 -9.02 1.82 13.03
C VAL A 27 -9.98 0.63 13.07
N LEU A 28 -9.75 -0.40 12.25
CA LEU A 28 -10.57 -1.63 12.26
C LEU A 28 -10.55 -2.31 13.64
N ASP A 29 -9.37 -2.44 14.25
CA ASP A 29 -9.23 -3.03 15.58
C ASP A 29 -9.94 -2.18 16.65
N THR A 30 -9.84 -0.86 16.53
CA THR A 30 -10.55 0.08 17.41
C THR A 30 -12.07 -0.08 17.30
N ILE A 31 -12.60 -0.18 16.08
CA ILE A 31 -14.03 -0.41 15.83
C ILE A 31 -14.47 -1.74 16.46
N LYS A 32 -13.72 -2.83 16.24
CA LYS A 32 -14.01 -4.13 16.87
C LYS A 32 -13.99 -4.05 18.40
N GLY A 33 -13.11 -3.23 18.97
CA GLY A 33 -13.04 -2.98 20.41
C GLY A 33 -14.24 -2.22 20.98
N TYR A 34 -15.02 -1.50 20.16
CA TYR A 34 -16.24 -0.83 20.61
C TYR A 34 -17.46 -1.75 20.65
N VAL A 35 -17.51 -2.79 19.83
CA VAL A 35 -18.62 -3.77 19.81
C VAL A 35 -18.98 -4.29 21.21
N PRO A 36 -18.05 -4.87 22.00
CA PRO A 36 -18.39 -5.35 23.34
C PRO A 36 -18.76 -4.23 24.32
N LYS A 37 -18.25 -3.00 24.12
CA LYS A 37 -18.59 -1.85 24.96
C LYS A 37 -20.03 -1.40 24.73
N VAL A 38 -20.48 -1.40 23.47
CA VAL A 38 -21.85 -1.06 23.09
C VAL A 38 -22.80 -2.13 23.60
N GLN A 39 -22.52 -3.41 23.36
CA GLN A 39 -23.35 -4.51 23.87
C GLN A 39 -23.40 -4.57 25.40
N GLY A 40 -22.32 -4.18 26.10
CA GLY A 40 -22.32 -4.13 27.56
C GLY A 40 -23.05 -2.91 28.15
N SER A 41 -23.18 -1.82 27.39
CA SER A 41 -23.80 -0.58 27.87
C SER A 41 -25.25 -0.39 27.41
N TRP A 42 -25.63 -1.06 26.31
CA TRP A 42 -26.96 -0.97 25.71
C TRP A 42 -27.64 -2.34 25.76
N ILE A 43 -28.74 -2.43 26.49
CA ILE A 43 -29.58 -3.62 26.55
C ILE A 43 -30.71 -3.50 25.52
N GLY A 44 -30.74 -4.37 24.52
CA GLY A 44 -31.81 -4.43 23.52
C GLY A 44 -31.33 -4.87 22.13
N GLY A 45 -32.28 -5.15 21.23
CA GLY A 45 -31.99 -5.63 19.88
C GLY A 45 -31.12 -4.69 19.03
N ASP A 46 -31.13 -3.39 19.32
CA ASP A 46 -30.30 -2.40 18.63
C ASP A 46 -28.79 -2.60 18.90
N ALA A 47 -28.43 -3.13 20.07
CA ALA A 47 -27.04 -3.43 20.41
C ALA A 47 -26.51 -4.64 19.62
N ASP A 48 -27.37 -5.63 19.41
CA ASP A 48 -27.07 -6.81 18.59
C ASP A 48 -27.08 -6.47 17.10
N GLU A 49 -27.98 -5.58 16.66
CA GLU A 49 -27.97 -5.08 15.29
C GLU A 49 -26.73 -4.23 15.01
N PHE A 50 -26.27 -3.40 15.97
CA PHE A 50 -25.00 -2.70 15.84
C PHE A 50 -23.83 -3.67 15.65
N ALA A 51 -23.73 -4.71 16.49
CA ALA A 51 -22.69 -5.73 16.37
C ALA A 51 -22.77 -6.44 15.00
N SER A 52 -23.99 -6.75 14.55
CA SER A 52 -24.25 -7.39 13.26
C SER A 52 -23.88 -6.50 12.07
N ASP A 53 -24.18 -5.20 12.13
CA ASP A 53 -23.83 -4.24 11.09
C ASP A 53 -22.32 -3.97 11.04
N VAL A 54 -21.65 -3.91 12.19
CA VAL A 54 -20.18 -3.87 12.23
C VAL A 54 -19.61 -5.11 11.55
N ALA A 55 -20.09 -6.31 11.88
CA ALA A 55 -19.60 -7.55 11.31
C ALA A 55 -19.90 -7.70 9.81
N ARG A 56 -21.10 -7.28 9.36
CA ARG A 56 -21.58 -7.49 7.98
C ARG A 56 -21.17 -6.39 7.01
N LYS A 57 -21.03 -5.15 7.47
CA LYS A 57 -20.78 -3.99 6.61
C LYS A 57 -19.40 -3.40 6.83
N ILE A 58 -19.09 -3.06 8.08
CA ILE A 58 -17.89 -2.27 8.39
C ILE A 58 -16.61 -3.13 8.29
N VAL A 59 -16.60 -4.32 8.88
CA VAL A 59 -15.43 -5.21 8.82
C VAL A 59 -15.08 -5.57 7.37
N PRO A 60 -16.01 -6.00 6.51
CA PRO A 60 -15.70 -6.29 5.12
C PRO A 60 -15.19 -5.07 4.35
N ALA A 61 -15.85 -3.91 4.47
CA ALA A 61 -15.42 -2.69 3.77
C ALA A 61 -14.01 -2.24 4.18
N MET A 62 -13.67 -2.37 5.46
CA MET A 62 -12.33 -2.05 5.96
C MET A 62 -11.28 -3.04 5.44
N LEU A 63 -11.61 -4.34 5.35
CA LEU A 63 -10.71 -5.34 4.78
C LEU A 63 -10.47 -5.11 3.27
N GLU A 64 -11.52 -4.75 2.52
CA GLU A 64 -11.40 -4.36 1.11
C GLU A 64 -10.49 -3.14 0.94
N LEU A 65 -10.64 -2.12 1.79
CA LEU A 65 -9.77 -0.95 1.78
C LEU A 65 -8.31 -1.32 2.08
N ILE A 66 -8.06 -2.16 3.09
CA ILE A 66 -6.71 -2.64 3.42
C ILE A 66 -6.10 -3.40 2.24
N ALA A 67 -6.88 -4.25 1.57
CA ALA A 67 -6.42 -5.00 0.41
C ALA A 67 -6.10 -4.08 -0.78
N ALA A 68 -6.93 -3.06 -1.03
CA ALA A 68 -6.68 -2.06 -2.06
C ALA A 68 -5.38 -1.28 -1.80
N ILE A 69 -5.14 -0.86 -0.55
CA ILE A 69 -3.89 -0.18 -0.14
C ILE A 69 -2.68 -1.10 -0.36
N ALA A 70 -2.77 -2.37 0.05
CA ALA A 70 -1.70 -3.35 -0.17
C ALA A 70 -1.41 -3.55 -1.67
N GLY A 71 -2.46 -3.56 -2.51
CA GLY A 71 -2.36 -3.64 -3.96
C GLY A 71 -1.58 -2.48 -4.58
N ILE A 72 -1.72 -1.26 -4.04
CA ILE A 72 -0.96 -0.08 -4.48
C ILE A 72 0.54 -0.32 -4.27
N ASN A 73 0.96 -0.76 -3.07
CA ASN A 73 2.37 -1.04 -2.79
C ASN A 73 2.96 -2.11 -3.70
N LEU A 74 2.20 -3.18 -3.98
CA LEU A 74 2.62 -4.23 -4.89
C LEU A 74 2.82 -3.71 -6.32
N ASN A 75 1.92 -2.87 -6.82
CA ASN A 75 2.02 -2.29 -8.15
C ASN A 75 3.17 -1.27 -8.25
N LEU A 76 3.38 -0.44 -7.23
CA LEU A 76 4.50 0.48 -7.17
C LEU A 76 5.84 -0.28 -7.18
N THR A 77 5.97 -1.34 -6.37
CA THR A 77 7.18 -2.17 -6.34
C THR A 77 7.49 -2.77 -7.71
N LYS A 78 6.46 -3.29 -8.41
CA LYS A 78 6.62 -3.83 -9.77
C LYS A 78 7.05 -2.75 -10.77
N ALA A 79 6.43 -1.57 -10.71
CA ALA A 79 6.77 -0.45 -11.60
C ALA A 79 8.22 0.01 -11.39
N THR A 80 8.68 0.13 -10.14
CA THR A 80 10.08 0.47 -9.82
C THR A 80 11.04 -0.58 -10.38
N GLY A 81 10.73 -1.87 -10.25
CA GLY A 81 11.55 -2.94 -10.82
C GLY A 81 11.69 -2.88 -12.35
N ILE A 82 10.63 -2.48 -13.06
CA ILE A 82 10.68 -2.29 -14.52
C ILE A 82 11.58 -1.10 -14.89
N ILE A 83 11.47 0.01 -14.16
CA ILE A 83 12.32 1.20 -14.38
C ILE A 83 13.79 0.86 -14.15
N ASP A 84 14.09 0.08 -13.11
CA ASP A 84 15.46 -0.35 -12.79
C ASP A 84 16.07 -1.20 -13.90
N GLN A 85 15.28 -2.11 -14.47
CA GLN A 85 15.70 -2.91 -15.63
C GLN A 85 15.97 -2.03 -16.85
N ALA A 86 15.09 -1.05 -17.11
CA ALA A 86 15.27 -0.11 -18.22
C ALA A 86 16.52 0.76 -18.05
N ASP A 87 16.80 1.27 -16.84
CA ASP A 87 17.98 2.09 -16.57
C ASP A 87 19.28 1.29 -16.73
N ASN A 88 19.28 0.02 -16.32
CA ASN A 88 20.41 -0.89 -16.53
C ASN A 88 20.66 -1.15 -18.03
N GLN A 89 19.60 -1.40 -18.81
CA GLN A 89 19.72 -1.62 -20.26
C GLN A 89 20.25 -0.36 -20.98
N CYS A 90 19.71 0.82 -20.64
CA CYS A 90 20.18 2.09 -21.21
C CYS A 90 21.66 2.36 -20.85
N THR A 91 22.05 2.09 -19.60
CA THR A 91 23.44 2.27 -19.16
C THR A 91 24.40 1.33 -19.91
N GLN A 92 24.02 0.06 -20.09
CA GLN A 92 24.83 -0.90 -20.85
C GLN A 92 24.96 -0.51 -22.33
N GLN A 93 23.87 -0.06 -22.96
CA GLN A 93 23.92 0.43 -24.34
C GLN A 93 24.78 1.68 -24.49
N ALA A 94 24.67 2.63 -23.55
CA ALA A 94 25.49 3.84 -23.54
C ALA A 94 26.99 3.52 -23.36
N GLN A 95 27.32 2.56 -22.48
CA GLN A 95 28.69 2.07 -22.33
C GLN A 95 29.20 1.41 -23.60
N SER A 96 28.40 0.53 -24.22
CA SER A 96 28.76 -0.10 -25.49
C SER A 96 29.01 0.91 -26.61
N LEU A 97 28.23 1.98 -26.69
CA LEU A 97 28.47 3.06 -27.65
C LEU A 97 29.73 3.86 -27.30
N GLY A 98 29.94 4.16 -26.01
CA GLY A 98 31.14 4.83 -25.52
C GLY A 98 32.43 4.07 -25.86
N ASP A 99 32.44 2.75 -25.69
CA ASP A 99 33.57 1.89 -26.05
C ASP A 99 33.80 1.88 -27.57
N LEU A 100 32.72 1.85 -28.36
CA LEU A 100 32.79 1.83 -29.83
C LEU A 100 33.32 3.14 -30.41
N PHE A 101 32.99 4.29 -29.79
CA PHE A 101 33.47 5.61 -30.22
C PHE A 101 34.77 6.03 -29.55
N GLY A 102 35.09 5.52 -28.35
CA GLY A 102 36.35 5.79 -27.64
C GLY A 102 37.51 4.90 -28.09
N GLY A 103 37.21 3.81 -28.82
CA GLY A 103 38.20 2.94 -29.47
C GLY A 103 38.61 3.36 -30.89
N ILE A 104 38.03 4.45 -31.43
CA ILE A 104 38.42 5.10 -32.69
C ILE A 104 39.28 6.32 -32.38
#